data_AF-A0A971G9V1-F1
#
_entry.id   AF-A0A971G9V1-F1
#
_cell.length_a   1.000
_cell.length_b   1.000
_cell.length_c   1.000
_cell.angle_alpha   90.00
_cell.angle_beta   90.00
_cell.angle_gamma   90.00
#
_symmetry.space_group_name_H-M   'P 1'
#
loop_
_entity.id
_entity.type
_entity.pdbx_description
1 polymer ?
#
loop_
_entity_poly.entity_id
_entity_poly.type
_entity_poly.pdbx_seq_one_letter_code
_entity_poly.pdbx_strand_id
1 'polypeptide(L)'
;MKRVKNVALLVLVVLYAGVAMLFAADAGLVIRSPLFGPAPRPVVQESELKLQSFADQLGLGTSPSLNEQERVLNAVSSGNYPVTPGDSYRLVYLDGMKTVTVDLQADDKCLITIPGLGSVDGSQMSWAEAREAVLAVVRTYHSYSNPQLVLTATGTFTVPVIGEVTGTRTVSAWGLSRLSDVVRSATAWASTRAVQVTSRDGSSRTYDLYQALRKGVLDEDPLLKSGDVVSLLRATKMVQLGGNVYQKGTYQLTEEDGLNALLSSYGGGLLAASDIQNIRIQRYNEETGGWDVFFVNLLDGADTELKHLDQVIIDTILPSIQSITIEGAIASSESADTTTPTAQMGYSSGRIFYQFYPQETLKQLLSAIAGRLLTVSDLDGSFLLRGEEKIPIRAQQILYGNDDQGLLRLQAGDTLLIPFNQRFVTVSGAVVRSGVFAYVPEKGINYYISLSGGLSDDAAYPTSIKVYGPDGKKIDSGGEVPPESTIVVAKNTFVKDLAPTVAVIGLVSSILAIIAGVLSLVLEARKL
;
A
#
# COMPACT_ATOMS: atom_id res chain seq x y z
N MET A 1 57.06 14.40 4.43
CA MET A 1 55.69 14.99 4.51
C MET A 1 54.58 14.12 3.89
N LYS A 2 54.80 13.33 2.82
CA LYS A 2 53.75 12.48 2.22
C LYS A 2 53.25 11.31 3.11
N ARG A 3 54.13 10.66 3.90
CA ARG A 3 53.72 9.55 4.79
C ARG A 3 52.81 9.97 5.95
N VAL A 4 52.96 11.19 6.47
CA VAL A 4 52.14 11.71 7.58
C VAL A 4 50.72 12.05 7.11
N LYS A 5 50.56 12.56 5.87
CA LYS A 5 49.24 12.82 5.28
C LYS A 5 48.45 11.53 5.02
N ASN A 6 49.11 10.44 4.61
CA ASN A 6 48.42 9.18 4.35
C ASN A 6 47.98 8.48 5.65
N VAL A 7 48.75 8.59 6.73
CA VAL A 7 48.36 8.05 8.04
C VAL A 7 47.22 8.89 8.65
N ALA A 8 47.26 10.21 8.53
CA ALA A 8 46.18 11.08 8.99
C ALA A 8 44.87 10.85 8.22
N LEU A 9 44.94 10.64 6.90
CA LEU A 9 43.77 10.31 6.07
C LEU A 9 43.18 8.95 6.46
N LEU A 10 44.02 7.95 6.74
CA LEU A 10 43.58 6.61 7.09
C LEU A 10 42.96 6.57 8.50
N VAL A 11 43.51 7.32 9.45
CA VAL A 11 42.91 7.51 10.78
C VAL A 11 41.59 8.27 10.68
N LEU A 12 41.47 9.28 9.81
CA LEU A 12 40.24 10.05 9.63
C LEU A 12 39.14 9.24 8.92
N VAL A 13 39.50 8.36 7.98
CA VAL A 13 38.56 7.41 7.35
C VAL A 13 38.11 6.33 8.33
N VAL A 14 38.99 5.84 9.20
CA VAL A 14 38.62 4.88 10.26
C VAL A 14 37.77 5.53 11.35
N LEU A 15 38.03 6.80 11.70
CA LEU A 15 37.15 7.57 12.59
C LEU A 15 35.79 7.87 11.94
N TYR A 16 35.75 8.16 10.64
CA TYR A 16 34.51 8.40 9.91
C TYR A 16 33.70 7.11 9.72
N ALA A 17 34.35 5.98 9.47
CA ALA A 17 33.72 4.66 9.42
C ALA A 17 33.23 4.20 10.81
N GLY A 18 33.98 4.53 11.88
CA GLY A 18 33.58 4.27 13.26
C GLY A 18 32.40 5.13 13.72
N VAL A 19 32.29 6.38 13.23
CA VAL A 19 31.16 7.27 13.52
C VAL A 19 29.94 6.93 12.64
N ALA A 20 30.13 6.46 11.41
CA ALA A 20 29.03 6.03 10.53
C ALA A 20 28.38 4.70 10.96
N MET A 21 29.10 3.83 11.70
CA MET A 21 28.54 2.59 12.26
C MET A 21 27.81 2.78 13.61
N LEU A 22 27.74 4.00 14.16
CA LEU A 22 27.06 4.28 15.43
C LEU A 22 25.62 4.75 15.28
N PHE A 23 25.10 4.87 14.06
CA PHE A 23 23.65 4.98 13.82
C PHE A 23 23.07 3.60 13.50
N ALA A 24 23.23 2.65 14.42
CA ALA A 24 22.22 1.61 14.54
C ALA A 24 20.94 2.35 14.95
N ALA A 25 20.06 2.60 13.99
CA ALA A 25 18.69 2.96 14.28
C ALA A 25 18.17 1.85 15.19
N ASP A 26 18.01 2.16 16.47
CA ASP A 26 17.27 1.33 17.41
C ASP A 26 15.82 1.34 16.90
N ALA A 27 15.55 0.43 15.96
CA ALA A 27 14.26 0.29 15.32
C ALA A 27 13.33 -0.32 16.36
N GLY A 28 12.79 0.54 17.23
CA GLY A 28 11.80 0.14 18.22
C GLY A 28 10.68 -0.63 17.54
N LEU A 29 10.21 -1.69 18.21
CA LEU A 29 9.26 -2.62 17.62
C LEU A 29 7.93 -1.92 17.33
N VAL A 30 7.46 -2.03 16.08
CA VAL A 30 6.22 -1.41 15.63
C VAL A 30 5.05 -2.38 15.79
N ILE A 31 4.08 -2.00 16.61
CA ILE A 31 2.81 -2.70 16.80
C ILE A 31 1.74 -1.92 16.06
N ARG A 32 0.83 -2.63 15.39
CA ARG A 32 -0.32 -2.02 14.72
C ARG A 32 -1.59 -2.30 15.51
N SER A 33 -2.48 -1.33 15.53
CA SER A 33 -3.82 -1.49 16.06
C SER A 33 -4.54 -2.67 15.40
N PRO A 34 -5.34 -3.45 16.14
CA PRO A 34 -6.18 -4.50 15.58
C PRO A 34 -7.14 -4.00 14.48
N LEU A 35 -7.42 -2.69 14.46
CA LEU A 35 -8.26 -2.03 13.46
C LEU A 35 -7.65 -2.00 12.05
N PHE A 36 -6.32 -2.18 11.91
CA PHE A 36 -5.66 -2.24 10.60
C PHE A 36 -6.03 -3.47 9.77
N GLY A 37 -6.73 -4.45 10.35
CA GLY A 37 -6.99 -5.74 9.72
C GLY A 37 -5.71 -6.59 9.57
N PRO A 38 -5.80 -7.76 8.91
CA PRO A 38 -4.61 -8.52 8.57
C PRO A 38 -3.70 -7.62 7.72
N ALA A 39 -2.40 -7.58 8.03
CA ALA A 39 -1.45 -6.75 7.30
C ALA A 39 -1.69 -6.96 5.80
N PRO A 40 -2.00 -5.88 5.03
CA PRO A 40 -2.11 -6.02 3.61
C PRO A 40 -0.79 -6.64 3.16
N ARG A 41 -0.86 -7.80 2.49
CA ARG A 41 0.27 -8.24 1.66
C ARG A 41 0.67 -7.00 0.84
N PRO A 42 1.95 -6.73 0.60
CA PRO A 42 2.32 -5.62 -0.27
C PRO A 42 1.65 -5.84 -1.63
N VAL A 43 0.45 -5.29 -1.81
CA VAL A 43 -0.25 -5.17 -3.08
C VAL A 43 0.23 -3.85 -3.64
N VAL A 44 1.52 -3.82 -3.93
CA VAL A 44 2.10 -2.87 -4.85
C VAL A 44 2.94 -3.70 -5.80
N GLN A 45 2.26 -4.59 -6.53
CA GLN A 45 2.57 -4.60 -7.94
C GLN A 45 2.01 -3.26 -8.41
N GLU A 46 2.88 -2.25 -8.49
CA GLU A 46 2.76 -1.30 -9.59
C GLU A 46 2.53 -2.19 -10.80
N SER A 47 1.27 -2.33 -11.21
CA SER A 47 0.97 -2.97 -12.47
C SER A 47 1.66 -2.05 -13.45
N GLU A 48 2.89 -2.42 -13.86
CA GLU A 48 3.68 -1.68 -14.83
C GLU A 48 2.69 -1.24 -15.89
N LEU A 49 2.53 0.08 -16.03
CA LEU A 49 1.64 0.64 -17.04
C LEU A 49 2.24 0.23 -18.38
N LYS A 50 1.83 -0.94 -18.86
CA LYS A 50 2.22 -1.48 -20.14
C LYS A 50 1.21 -1.00 -21.16
N LEU A 51 1.74 -0.66 -22.33
CA LEU A 51 0.93 -0.35 -23.48
C LEU A 51 0.02 -1.55 -23.78
N GLN A 52 -1.30 -1.34 -23.70
CA GLN A 52 -2.29 -2.38 -23.99
C GLN A 52 -2.39 -2.63 -25.50
N SER A 53 -2.68 -3.88 -25.88
CA SER A 53 -2.93 -4.20 -27.29
C SER A 53 -4.16 -3.44 -27.81
N PHE A 54 -4.24 -3.21 -29.12
CA PHE A 54 -5.39 -2.55 -29.73
C PHE A 54 -6.72 -3.23 -29.39
N ALA A 55 -6.73 -4.56 -29.38
CA ALA A 55 -7.90 -5.34 -29.00
C ALA A 55 -8.30 -5.08 -27.54
N ASP A 56 -7.33 -5.05 -26.61
CA ASP A 56 -7.60 -4.78 -25.19
C ASP A 56 -8.11 -3.34 -24.97
N GLN A 57 -7.55 -2.36 -25.68
CA GLN A 57 -7.97 -0.96 -25.62
C GLN A 57 -9.46 -0.79 -25.95
N LEU A 58 -9.97 -1.61 -26.86
CA LEU A 58 -11.36 -1.60 -27.31
C LEU A 58 -12.25 -2.67 -26.64
N GLY A 59 -11.68 -3.58 -25.84
CA GLY A 59 -12.40 -4.71 -25.26
C GLY A 59 -12.82 -5.76 -26.29
N LEU A 60 -12.08 -5.89 -27.39
CA LEU A 60 -12.31 -6.90 -28.43
C LEU A 60 -11.88 -8.28 -27.90
N GLY A 61 -12.84 -9.02 -27.35
CA GLY A 61 -12.67 -10.42 -26.98
C GLY A 61 -12.69 -11.39 -28.18
N THR A 62 -12.57 -12.68 -27.89
CA THR A 62 -12.78 -13.74 -28.89
C THR A 62 -14.26 -13.81 -29.30
N SER A 63 -14.61 -13.33 -30.50
CA SER A 63 -15.94 -13.66 -31.06
C SER A 63 -16.02 -15.16 -31.34
N PRO A 64 -17.15 -15.81 -31.02
CA PRO A 64 -17.38 -17.20 -31.38
C PRO A 64 -17.35 -17.35 -32.91
N SER A 65 -16.67 -18.38 -33.40
CA SER A 65 -16.73 -18.76 -34.81
C SER A 65 -18.10 -19.35 -35.10
N LEU A 66 -18.91 -18.66 -35.92
CA LEU A 66 -20.22 -19.15 -36.33
C LEU A 66 -20.06 -20.29 -37.34
N ASN A 67 -20.83 -21.36 -37.15
CA ASN A 67 -20.94 -22.40 -38.17
C ASN A 67 -21.85 -21.94 -39.32
N GLU A 68 -21.87 -22.69 -40.42
CA GLU A 68 -22.62 -22.30 -41.61
C GLU A 68 -24.14 -22.19 -41.37
N GLN A 69 -24.71 -23.07 -40.55
CA GLN A 69 -26.14 -23.07 -40.23
C GLN A 69 -26.53 -21.85 -39.39
N GLU A 70 -25.70 -21.47 -38.42
CA GLU A 70 -25.86 -20.28 -37.60
C GLU A 70 -25.79 -19.01 -38.44
N ARG A 71 -24.88 -18.95 -39.43
CA ARG A 71 -24.81 -17.81 -40.35
C ARG A 71 -26.07 -17.66 -41.18
N VAL A 72 -26.61 -18.76 -41.72
CA VAL A 72 -27.88 -18.74 -42.47
C VAL A 72 -29.03 -18.29 -41.56
N LEU A 73 -29.13 -18.80 -40.34
CA LEU A 73 -30.14 -18.38 -39.37
C LEU A 73 -30.06 -16.88 -39.07
N ASN A 74 -28.84 -16.39 -38.80
CA ASN A 74 -28.59 -14.98 -38.54
C ASN A 74 -28.94 -14.10 -39.75
N ALA A 75 -28.57 -14.52 -40.97
CA ALA A 75 -28.90 -13.82 -42.21
C ALA A 75 -30.42 -13.72 -42.45
N VAL A 76 -31.15 -14.81 -42.26
CA VAL A 76 -32.61 -14.83 -42.46
C VAL A 76 -33.34 -14.01 -41.39
N SER A 77 -32.81 -13.97 -40.16
CA SER A 77 -33.42 -13.24 -39.05
C SER A 77 -33.13 -11.72 -39.05
N SER A 78 -32.03 -11.26 -39.64
CA SER A 78 -31.57 -9.88 -39.46
C SER A 78 -32.31 -8.84 -40.31
N GLY A 79 -33.16 -9.26 -41.26
CA GLY A 79 -33.95 -8.39 -42.16
C GLY A 79 -33.12 -7.58 -43.17
N ASN A 80 -31.96 -7.09 -42.75
CA ASN A 80 -31.04 -6.21 -43.47
C ASN A 80 -29.76 -6.96 -43.90
N TYR A 81 -29.76 -8.30 -43.94
CA TYR A 81 -28.64 -9.06 -44.47
C TYR A 81 -28.37 -8.65 -45.92
N PRO A 82 -27.17 -8.13 -46.25
CA PRO A 82 -26.85 -7.75 -47.62
C PRO A 82 -26.57 -8.99 -48.46
N VAL A 83 -26.98 -8.96 -49.74
CA VAL A 83 -26.58 -10.00 -50.69
C VAL A 83 -25.07 -10.00 -50.83
N THR A 84 -24.47 -11.15 -50.57
CA THR A 84 -23.03 -11.35 -50.48
C THR A 84 -22.55 -12.32 -51.58
N PRO A 85 -21.36 -12.10 -52.17
CA PRO A 85 -20.81 -13.03 -53.15
C PRO A 85 -20.69 -14.45 -52.61
N GLY A 86 -21.18 -15.43 -53.36
CA GLY A 86 -21.21 -16.83 -52.96
C GLY A 86 -22.45 -17.24 -52.17
N ASP A 87 -23.36 -16.33 -51.83
CA ASP A 87 -24.68 -16.68 -51.29
C ASP A 87 -25.38 -17.66 -52.23
N SER A 88 -25.91 -18.74 -51.66
CA SER A 88 -26.60 -19.78 -52.39
C SER A 88 -28.08 -19.78 -52.04
N TYR A 89 -28.91 -19.86 -53.06
CA TYR A 89 -30.36 -19.81 -52.94
C TYR A 89 -30.99 -21.01 -53.62
N ARG A 90 -32.12 -21.47 -53.09
CA ARG A 90 -32.98 -22.45 -53.74
C ARG A 90 -34.27 -21.80 -54.17
N LEU A 91 -34.49 -21.73 -55.48
CA LEU A 91 -35.72 -21.26 -56.09
C LEU A 91 -36.60 -22.45 -56.45
N VAL A 92 -37.83 -22.45 -55.97
CA VAL A 92 -38.86 -23.43 -56.30
C VAL A 92 -40.03 -22.70 -56.94
N TYR A 93 -40.43 -23.11 -58.14
CA TYR A 93 -41.60 -22.56 -58.83
C TYR A 93 -42.30 -23.63 -59.67
N LEU A 94 -43.51 -23.31 -60.15
CA LEU A 94 -44.30 -24.18 -61.02
C LEU A 94 -44.18 -23.71 -62.47
N ASP A 95 -43.78 -24.61 -63.37
CA ASP A 95 -43.89 -24.43 -64.81
C ASP A 95 -45.02 -25.32 -65.33
N GLY A 96 -46.20 -24.72 -65.52
CA GLY A 96 -47.46 -25.44 -65.74
C GLY A 96 -47.81 -26.32 -64.53
N MET A 97 -47.68 -27.64 -64.70
CA MET A 97 -47.94 -28.65 -63.65
C MET A 97 -46.67 -29.25 -63.06
N LYS A 98 -45.47 -28.83 -63.53
CA LYS A 98 -44.19 -29.38 -63.09
C LYS A 98 -43.56 -28.46 -62.05
N THR A 99 -43.13 -29.02 -60.93
CA THR A 99 -42.29 -28.31 -59.96
C THR A 99 -40.86 -28.24 -60.47
N VAL A 100 -40.36 -27.03 -60.66
CA VAL A 100 -38.97 -26.75 -61.03
C VAL A 100 -38.23 -26.29 -59.77
N THR A 101 -37.09 -26.92 -59.50
CA THR A 101 -36.16 -26.52 -58.43
C THR A 101 -34.85 -26.12 -59.06
N VAL A 102 -34.40 -24.89 -58.80
CA VAL A 102 -33.15 -24.35 -59.32
C VAL A 102 -32.33 -23.83 -58.15
N ASP A 103 -31.09 -24.30 -58.05
CA ASP A 103 -30.12 -23.72 -57.14
C ASP A 103 -29.44 -22.53 -57.86
N LEU A 104 -29.54 -21.36 -57.26
CA LEU A 104 -28.98 -20.09 -57.74
C LEU A 104 -27.81 -19.71 -56.85
N GLN A 105 -26.84 -18.99 -57.40
CA GLN A 105 -25.71 -18.47 -56.65
C GLN A 105 -25.45 -17.01 -57.04
N ALA A 106 -25.14 -16.18 -56.05
CA ALA A 106 -24.65 -14.82 -56.28
C ALA A 106 -23.18 -14.86 -56.70
N ASP A 107 -22.85 -14.22 -57.83
CA ASP A 107 -21.47 -14.12 -58.33
C ASP A 107 -20.63 -13.08 -57.55
N ASP A 108 -19.41 -12.80 -58.02
CA ASP A 108 -18.46 -11.85 -57.44
C ASP A 108 -18.93 -10.38 -57.45
N LYS A 109 -20.00 -10.09 -58.20
CA LYS A 109 -20.69 -8.80 -58.29
C LYS A 109 -22.08 -8.83 -57.65
N CYS A 110 -22.42 -9.90 -56.94
CA CYS A 110 -23.75 -10.11 -56.35
C CYS A 110 -24.89 -10.22 -57.38
N LEU A 111 -24.58 -10.58 -58.64
CA LEU A 111 -25.59 -10.82 -59.66
C LEU A 111 -26.17 -12.23 -59.49
N ILE A 112 -27.49 -12.31 -59.43
CA ILE A 112 -28.22 -13.58 -59.33
C ILE A 112 -28.79 -13.90 -60.72
N THR A 113 -28.19 -14.87 -61.41
CA THR A 113 -28.65 -15.29 -62.73
C THR A 113 -29.70 -16.38 -62.61
N ILE A 114 -30.89 -16.15 -63.15
CA ILE A 114 -32.01 -17.07 -63.17
C ILE A 114 -32.08 -17.72 -64.56
N PRO A 115 -31.77 -19.02 -64.70
CA PRO A 115 -31.74 -19.70 -65.99
C PRO A 115 -33.03 -19.50 -66.80
N GLY A 116 -32.90 -18.96 -68.01
CA GLY A 116 -34.03 -18.71 -68.92
C GLY A 116 -34.90 -17.49 -68.61
N LEU A 117 -34.73 -16.84 -67.44
CA LEU A 117 -35.59 -15.73 -66.99
C LEU A 117 -34.85 -14.38 -66.83
N GLY A 118 -33.51 -14.39 -66.86
CA GLY A 118 -32.69 -13.17 -66.81
C GLY A 118 -31.80 -13.13 -65.57
N SER A 119 -31.40 -11.93 -65.14
CA SER A 119 -30.57 -11.72 -63.95
C SER A 119 -31.10 -10.58 -63.08
N VAL A 120 -30.84 -10.67 -61.77
CA VAL A 120 -31.19 -9.67 -60.77
C VAL A 120 -29.91 -9.18 -60.12
N ASP A 121 -29.67 -7.86 -60.14
CA ASP A 121 -28.53 -7.23 -59.48
C ASP A 121 -28.82 -7.06 -57.99
N GLY A 122 -28.13 -7.82 -57.14
CA GLY A 122 -28.26 -7.77 -55.69
C GLY A 122 -27.25 -6.86 -54.98
N SER A 123 -26.34 -6.18 -55.68
CA SER A 123 -25.17 -5.52 -55.08
C SER A 123 -25.46 -4.42 -54.05
N GLN A 124 -26.67 -3.85 -54.05
CA GLN A 124 -27.15 -2.88 -53.05
C GLN A 124 -28.48 -3.30 -52.41
N MET A 125 -28.86 -4.57 -52.56
CA MET A 125 -30.11 -5.10 -52.01
C MET A 125 -29.84 -5.87 -50.72
N SER A 126 -30.77 -5.75 -49.79
CA SER A 126 -30.94 -6.72 -48.73
C SER A 126 -31.47 -8.05 -49.28
N TRP A 127 -31.31 -9.13 -48.52
CA TRP A 127 -31.89 -10.43 -48.82
C TRP A 127 -33.41 -10.36 -49.01
N ALA A 128 -34.10 -9.54 -48.21
CA ALA A 128 -35.54 -9.34 -48.35
C ALA A 128 -35.89 -8.72 -49.71
N GLU A 129 -35.17 -7.70 -50.14
CA GLU A 129 -35.39 -7.02 -51.42
C GLU A 129 -35.02 -7.91 -52.61
N ALA A 130 -33.86 -8.57 -52.56
CA ALA A 130 -33.41 -9.48 -53.60
C ALA A 130 -34.37 -10.67 -53.76
N ARG A 131 -34.90 -11.19 -52.64
CA ARG A 131 -35.93 -12.23 -52.66
C ARG A 131 -37.16 -11.77 -53.41
N GLU A 132 -37.75 -10.62 -53.05
CA GLU A 132 -38.94 -10.13 -53.74
C GLU A 132 -38.66 -9.81 -55.22
N ALA A 133 -37.48 -9.29 -55.56
CA ALA A 133 -37.08 -9.03 -56.94
C ALA A 133 -37.02 -10.32 -57.78
N VAL A 134 -36.38 -11.38 -57.27
CA VAL A 134 -36.32 -12.69 -57.95
C VAL A 134 -37.72 -13.30 -58.09
N LEU A 135 -38.54 -13.24 -57.05
CA LEU A 135 -39.91 -13.76 -57.09
C LEU A 135 -40.78 -12.97 -58.10
N ALA A 136 -40.59 -11.67 -58.22
CA ALA A 136 -41.29 -10.84 -59.20
C ALA A 136 -40.94 -11.20 -60.64
N VAL A 137 -39.65 -11.45 -60.94
CA VAL A 137 -39.22 -11.95 -62.26
C VAL A 137 -39.92 -13.26 -62.60
N VAL A 138 -39.95 -14.21 -61.66
CA VAL A 138 -40.59 -15.52 -61.89
C VAL A 138 -42.10 -15.39 -62.08
N ARG A 139 -42.79 -14.56 -61.28
CA ARG A 139 -44.24 -14.31 -61.43
C ARG A 139 -44.58 -13.64 -62.77
N THR A 140 -43.67 -12.85 -63.32
CA THR A 140 -43.85 -12.19 -64.63
C THR A 140 -43.91 -13.21 -65.76
N TYR A 141 -43.01 -14.20 -65.75
CA TYR A 141 -42.97 -15.25 -66.77
C TYR A 141 -43.87 -16.47 -66.46
N HIS A 142 -44.15 -16.73 -65.19
CA HIS A 142 -44.97 -17.85 -64.71
C HIS A 142 -46.04 -17.37 -63.72
N SER A 143 -47.09 -16.71 -64.22
CA SER A 143 -48.11 -16.00 -63.42
C SER A 143 -48.97 -16.88 -62.51
N TYR A 144 -49.06 -18.18 -62.79
CA TYR A 144 -49.77 -19.16 -61.94
C TYR A 144 -48.84 -19.91 -60.97
N SER A 145 -47.55 -19.58 -60.96
CA SER A 145 -46.63 -20.13 -59.98
C SER A 145 -46.75 -19.40 -58.64
N ASN A 146 -46.60 -20.13 -57.54
CA ASN A 146 -46.36 -19.56 -56.21
C ASN A 146 -44.88 -19.76 -55.87
N PRO A 147 -43.96 -18.94 -56.43
CA PRO A 147 -42.54 -19.19 -56.31
C PRO A 147 -42.07 -18.95 -54.87
N GLN A 148 -41.09 -19.74 -54.45
CA GLN A 148 -40.43 -19.60 -53.15
C GLN A 148 -38.92 -19.56 -53.36
N LEU A 149 -38.25 -18.66 -52.65
CA LEU A 149 -36.80 -18.53 -52.67
C LEU A 149 -36.29 -18.62 -51.23
N VAL A 150 -35.36 -19.55 -51.00
CA VAL A 150 -34.79 -19.83 -49.67
C VAL A 150 -33.27 -19.66 -49.74
N LEU A 151 -32.68 -18.96 -48.77
CA LEU A 151 -31.23 -18.90 -48.58
C LEU A 151 -30.75 -20.24 -48.01
N THR A 152 -29.89 -20.95 -48.74
CA THR A 152 -29.38 -22.27 -48.35
C THR A 152 -27.99 -22.21 -47.73
N ALA A 153 -27.15 -21.26 -48.18
CA ALA A 153 -25.82 -21.03 -47.64
C ALA A 153 -25.42 -19.55 -47.79
N THR A 154 -24.65 -19.04 -46.83
CA THR A 154 -24.07 -17.69 -46.88
C THR A 154 -22.69 -17.71 -47.54
N GLY A 155 -22.45 -16.77 -48.44
CA GLY A 155 -21.16 -16.53 -49.04
C GLY A 155 -20.13 -15.98 -48.04
N THR A 156 -18.86 -16.18 -48.37
CA THR A 156 -17.73 -15.59 -47.64
C THR A 156 -16.81 -14.90 -48.60
N PHE A 157 -16.26 -13.77 -48.19
CA PHE A 157 -15.26 -13.01 -48.93
C PHE A 157 -14.07 -12.72 -48.02
N THR A 158 -12.97 -12.27 -48.62
CA THR A 158 -11.76 -11.89 -47.88
C THR A 158 -11.59 -10.39 -47.88
N VAL A 159 -11.18 -9.86 -46.73
CA VAL A 159 -10.88 -8.44 -46.52
C VAL A 159 -9.40 -8.31 -46.19
N PRO A 160 -8.60 -7.64 -47.03
CA PRO A 160 -7.22 -7.31 -46.71
C PRO A 160 -7.17 -6.29 -45.57
N VAL A 161 -6.32 -6.57 -44.57
CA VAL A 161 -6.03 -5.65 -43.46
C VAL A 161 -4.56 -5.27 -43.53
N ILE A 162 -4.30 -3.98 -43.74
CA ILE A 162 -2.98 -3.39 -44.01
C ILE A 162 -2.68 -2.23 -43.05
N GLY A 163 -1.42 -1.77 -43.05
CA GLY A 163 -0.98 -0.62 -42.27
C GLY A 163 -0.33 -1.02 -40.95
N GLU A 164 -0.76 -0.39 -39.84
CA GLU A 164 -0.25 -0.62 -38.48
C GLU A 164 -0.80 -1.94 -37.89
N VAL A 165 -0.35 -3.06 -38.46
CA VAL A 165 -0.72 -4.43 -38.08
C VAL A 165 0.52 -5.25 -37.73
N THR A 166 0.35 -6.31 -36.92
CA THR A 166 1.46 -7.24 -36.62
C THR A 166 1.98 -7.94 -37.88
N GLY A 167 1.13 -8.07 -38.89
CA GLY A 167 1.49 -8.55 -40.22
C GLY A 167 0.29 -8.42 -41.16
N THR A 168 0.53 -7.86 -42.35
CA THR A 168 -0.48 -7.75 -43.40
C THR A 168 -1.07 -9.11 -43.72
N ARG A 169 -2.40 -9.21 -43.68
CA ARG A 169 -3.11 -10.46 -43.95
C ARG A 169 -4.50 -10.21 -44.51
N THR A 170 -5.06 -11.24 -45.09
CA THR A 170 -6.48 -11.28 -45.44
C THR A 170 -7.26 -12.00 -44.34
N VAL A 171 -8.43 -11.45 -44.00
CA VAL A 171 -9.35 -12.00 -43.00
C VAL A 171 -10.63 -12.43 -43.71
N SER A 172 -11.17 -13.60 -43.37
CA SER A 172 -12.44 -14.08 -43.92
C SER A 172 -13.61 -13.37 -43.24
N ALA A 173 -14.54 -12.88 -44.04
CA ALA A 173 -15.74 -12.14 -43.64
C ALA A 173 -16.96 -12.65 -44.41
N TRP A 174 -18.15 -12.31 -43.91
CA TRP A 174 -19.44 -12.64 -44.53
C TRP A 174 -20.38 -11.45 -44.40
N GLY A 175 -21.60 -11.53 -44.95
CA GLY A 175 -22.50 -10.37 -45.09
C GLY A 175 -22.82 -9.58 -43.81
N LEU A 176 -22.67 -10.17 -42.62
CA LEU A 176 -22.85 -9.47 -41.33
C LEU A 176 -21.55 -9.20 -40.56
N SER A 177 -20.38 -9.44 -41.16
CA SER A 177 -19.10 -9.10 -40.55
C SER A 177 -18.94 -7.58 -40.46
N ARG A 178 -18.59 -7.11 -39.27
CA ARG A 178 -18.32 -5.70 -39.01
C ARG A 178 -16.83 -5.38 -39.08
N LEU A 179 -16.51 -4.08 -39.15
CA LEU A 179 -15.14 -3.59 -39.14
C LEU A 179 -14.38 -4.07 -37.88
N SER A 180 -15.02 -4.07 -36.72
CA SER A 180 -14.42 -4.55 -35.46
C SER A 180 -14.00 -6.03 -35.49
N ASP A 181 -14.63 -6.85 -36.33
CA ASP A 181 -14.34 -8.28 -36.42
C ASP A 181 -12.99 -8.57 -37.11
N VAL A 182 -12.54 -7.68 -38.00
CA VAL A 182 -11.37 -7.92 -38.87
C VAL A 182 -10.09 -7.23 -38.41
N VAL A 183 -10.18 -6.20 -37.57
CA VAL A 183 -9.03 -5.39 -37.13
C VAL A 183 -8.22 -5.98 -35.96
N ARG A 184 -8.47 -7.24 -35.58
CA ARG A 184 -7.85 -7.86 -34.39
C ARG A 184 -6.33 -8.03 -34.49
N SER A 185 -5.77 -8.03 -35.70
CA SER A 185 -4.32 -8.11 -35.92
C SER A 185 -3.60 -6.76 -35.82
N ALA A 186 -4.31 -5.70 -35.42
CA ALA A 186 -3.74 -4.39 -35.15
C ALA A 186 -2.67 -4.44 -34.05
N THR A 187 -1.60 -3.65 -34.20
CA THR A 187 -0.60 -3.50 -33.14
C THR A 187 -1.13 -2.57 -32.04
N ALA A 188 -0.50 -2.53 -30.86
CA ALA A 188 -0.85 -1.60 -29.78
C ALA A 188 -0.73 -0.10 -30.16
N TRP A 189 -0.08 0.20 -31.29
CA TRP A 189 0.17 1.55 -31.79
C TRP A 189 -0.80 1.93 -32.92
N ALA A 190 -1.70 1.03 -33.32
CA ALA A 190 -2.71 1.31 -34.32
C ALA A 190 -3.77 2.28 -33.78
N SER A 191 -4.26 3.15 -34.65
CA SER A 191 -5.30 4.12 -34.34
C SER A 191 -6.66 3.44 -34.20
N THR A 192 -7.22 3.47 -33.00
CA THR A 192 -8.58 3.02 -32.70
C THR A 192 -9.64 3.99 -33.23
N ARG A 193 -9.26 5.23 -33.51
CA ARG A 193 -10.16 6.32 -33.89
C ARG A 193 -10.11 6.75 -35.34
N ALA A 194 -9.11 6.25 -36.08
CA ALA A 194 -8.90 6.59 -37.49
C ALA A 194 -8.64 5.32 -38.31
N VAL A 195 -9.65 4.45 -38.36
CA VAL A 195 -9.63 3.22 -39.17
C VAL A 195 -10.22 3.51 -40.53
N GLN A 196 -9.45 3.30 -41.59
CA GLN A 196 -9.91 3.61 -42.95
C GLN A 196 -10.43 2.34 -43.64
N VAL A 197 -11.60 2.44 -44.26
CA VAL A 197 -12.13 1.43 -45.17
C VAL A 197 -12.19 2.03 -46.56
N THR A 198 -11.50 1.39 -47.50
CA THR A 198 -11.53 1.75 -48.91
C THR A 198 -12.33 0.70 -49.66
N SER A 199 -13.44 1.11 -50.26
CA SER A 199 -14.32 0.23 -51.01
C SER A 199 -13.83 0.00 -52.44
N ARG A 200 -14.43 -1.00 -53.12
CA ARG A 200 -14.07 -1.40 -54.49
C ARG A 200 -14.15 -0.25 -55.52
N ASP A 201 -15.01 0.73 -55.29
CA ASP A 201 -15.19 1.91 -56.14
C ASP A 201 -14.10 2.99 -55.95
N GLY A 202 -13.17 2.77 -55.01
CA GLY A 202 -12.11 3.70 -54.65
C GLY A 202 -12.53 4.76 -53.62
N SER A 203 -13.79 4.77 -53.18
CA SER A 203 -14.21 5.63 -52.08
C SER A 203 -13.56 5.17 -50.77
N SER A 204 -13.09 6.13 -49.95
CA SER A 204 -12.47 5.85 -48.67
C SER A 204 -13.19 6.62 -47.57
N ARG A 205 -13.47 5.95 -46.46
CA ARG A 205 -14.08 6.54 -45.27
C ARG A 205 -13.30 6.15 -44.03
N THR A 206 -13.21 7.08 -43.10
CA THR A 206 -12.56 6.88 -41.80
C THR A 206 -13.64 6.65 -40.74
N TYR A 207 -13.43 5.65 -39.89
CA TYR A 207 -14.32 5.24 -38.82
C TYR A 207 -13.59 5.26 -37.47
N ASP A 208 -14.35 5.60 -36.43
CA ASP A 208 -13.91 5.68 -35.04
C ASP A 208 -14.43 4.48 -34.23
N LEU A 209 -13.68 3.38 -34.25
CA LEU A 209 -14.05 2.15 -33.53
C LEU A 209 -14.11 2.36 -32.01
N TYR A 210 -13.42 3.37 -31.47
CA TYR A 210 -13.58 3.73 -30.06
C TYR A 210 -15.01 4.20 -29.79
N GLN A 211 -15.57 5.07 -30.63
CA GLN A 211 -16.97 5.52 -30.49
C GLN A 211 -17.97 4.36 -30.66
N ALA A 212 -17.74 3.47 -31.62
CA ALA A 212 -18.60 2.31 -31.82
C ALA A 212 -18.66 1.39 -30.60
N LEU A 213 -17.49 0.99 -30.09
CA LEU A 213 -17.39 -0.06 -29.08
C LEU A 213 -17.52 0.46 -27.65
N ARG A 214 -17.15 1.72 -27.38
CA ARG A 214 -17.29 2.34 -26.05
C ARG A 214 -18.58 3.14 -25.90
N LYS A 215 -19.04 3.84 -26.94
CA LYS A 215 -20.27 4.66 -26.88
C LYS A 215 -21.47 4.05 -27.58
N GLY A 216 -21.31 2.90 -28.25
CA GLY A 216 -22.41 2.20 -28.91
C GLY A 216 -22.86 2.82 -30.23
N VAL A 217 -22.03 3.65 -30.86
CA VAL A 217 -22.36 4.31 -32.14
C VAL A 217 -22.10 3.35 -33.31
N LEU A 218 -23.11 2.56 -33.67
CA LEU A 218 -22.97 1.49 -34.68
C LEU A 218 -22.59 1.96 -36.09
N ASP A 219 -22.81 3.24 -36.42
CA ASP A 219 -22.41 3.83 -37.71
C ASP A 219 -20.88 3.90 -37.85
N GLU A 220 -20.15 3.91 -36.72
CA GLU A 220 -18.69 3.90 -36.67
C GLU A 220 -18.09 2.48 -36.74
N ASP A 221 -18.94 1.45 -36.86
CA ASP A 221 -18.53 0.06 -37.04
C ASP A 221 -19.34 -0.59 -38.18
N PRO A 222 -19.08 -0.18 -39.44
CA PRO A 222 -19.90 -0.57 -40.59
C PRO A 222 -19.80 -2.07 -40.91
N LEU A 223 -20.80 -2.58 -41.63
CA LEU A 223 -20.70 -3.87 -42.31
C LEU A 223 -19.69 -3.78 -43.44
N LEU A 224 -18.84 -4.80 -43.56
CA LEU A 224 -17.85 -4.89 -44.62
C LEU A 224 -18.47 -5.51 -45.88
N LYS A 225 -17.95 -5.10 -47.05
CA LYS A 225 -18.35 -5.61 -48.37
C LYS A 225 -17.19 -6.28 -49.08
N SER A 226 -17.53 -7.14 -50.04
CA SER A 226 -16.52 -7.82 -50.85
C SER A 226 -15.70 -6.84 -51.68
N GLY A 227 -14.39 -6.85 -51.48
CA GLY A 227 -13.44 -5.93 -52.11
C GLY A 227 -13.11 -4.70 -51.27
N ASP A 228 -13.67 -4.56 -50.08
CA ASP A 228 -13.20 -3.56 -49.12
C ASP A 228 -11.77 -3.89 -48.66
N VAL A 229 -10.98 -2.84 -48.46
CA VAL A 229 -9.64 -2.90 -47.88
C VAL A 229 -9.62 -2.07 -46.61
N VAL A 230 -9.21 -2.69 -45.50
CA VAL A 230 -9.11 -2.02 -44.21
C VAL A 230 -7.67 -1.59 -43.98
N SER A 231 -7.46 -0.29 -43.77
CA SER A 231 -6.17 0.33 -43.52
C SER A 231 -6.12 0.92 -42.12
N LEU A 232 -5.16 0.47 -41.33
CA LEU A 232 -4.92 0.97 -39.97
C LEU A 232 -3.76 1.97 -39.98
N LEU A 233 -4.03 3.17 -39.48
CA LEU A 233 -3.01 4.20 -39.30
C LEU A 233 -2.35 4.08 -37.92
N ARG A 234 -1.19 4.71 -37.74
CA ARG A 234 -0.54 4.83 -36.43
C ARG A 234 -1.26 5.87 -35.58
N ALA A 235 -1.46 5.56 -34.30
CA ALA A 235 -2.01 6.47 -33.32
C ALA A 235 -1.01 7.61 -33.01
N THR A 236 -1.53 8.84 -32.99
CA THR A 236 -0.73 10.05 -32.76
C THR A 236 -0.54 10.36 -31.29
N LYS A 237 -1.59 10.25 -30.47
CA LYS A 237 -1.60 10.64 -29.06
C LYS A 237 -2.13 9.50 -28.18
N MET A 238 -1.21 8.79 -27.52
CA MET A 238 -1.51 7.66 -26.64
C MET A 238 -1.14 8.04 -25.22
N VAL A 239 -2.04 7.85 -24.26
CA VAL A 239 -1.80 8.15 -22.84
C VAL A 239 -2.14 6.94 -21.99
N GLN A 240 -1.33 6.69 -20.96
CA GLN A 240 -1.54 5.60 -20.01
C GLN A 240 -2.18 6.15 -18.75
N LEU A 241 -3.28 5.53 -18.33
CA LEU A 241 -4.02 5.89 -17.12
C LEU A 241 -3.95 4.76 -16.11
N GLY A 242 -3.42 5.05 -14.93
CA GLY A 242 -3.24 4.12 -13.83
C GLY A 242 -3.68 4.66 -12.47
N GLY A 243 -3.61 3.78 -11.46
CA GLY A 243 -3.97 4.12 -10.10
C GLY A 243 -5.46 3.91 -9.78
N ASN A 244 -6.01 4.76 -8.92
CA ASN A 244 -7.34 4.61 -8.33
C ASN A 244 -8.44 5.22 -9.22
N VAL A 245 -8.74 4.54 -10.33
CA VAL A 245 -9.76 4.92 -11.32
C VAL A 245 -10.63 3.71 -11.70
N TYR A 246 -11.82 3.95 -12.26
CA TYR A 246 -12.71 2.85 -12.66
C TYR A 246 -12.12 1.99 -13.79
N GLN A 247 -11.55 2.64 -14.81
CA GLN A 247 -11.02 1.97 -16.00
C GLN A 247 -9.57 2.41 -16.25
N LYS A 248 -8.63 1.62 -15.71
CA LYS A 248 -7.21 1.76 -16.01
C LYS A 248 -6.88 1.18 -17.39
N GLY A 249 -5.95 1.78 -18.10
CA GLY A 249 -5.55 1.29 -19.42
C GLY A 249 -4.76 2.29 -20.24
N THR A 250 -4.59 1.96 -21.51
CA THR A 250 -4.02 2.88 -22.51
C THR A 250 -5.15 3.41 -23.38
N TYR A 251 -5.17 4.72 -23.61
CA TYR A 251 -6.19 5.37 -24.41
C TYR A 251 -5.58 6.22 -25.51
N GLN A 252 -6.18 6.18 -26.69
CA GLN A 252 -5.93 7.14 -27.75
C GLN A 252 -6.80 8.38 -27.54
N LEU A 253 -6.16 9.50 -27.24
CA LEU A 253 -6.81 10.79 -27.06
C LEU A 253 -6.88 11.55 -28.39
N THR A 254 -7.88 12.42 -28.55
CA THR A 254 -7.86 13.42 -29.64
C THR A 254 -6.90 14.57 -29.29
N GLU A 255 -6.63 15.44 -30.26
CA GLU A 255 -5.77 16.61 -30.01
C GLU A 255 -6.36 17.55 -28.96
N GLU A 256 -7.68 17.69 -28.93
CA GLU A 256 -8.43 18.54 -28.00
C GLU A 256 -8.58 17.93 -26.60
N ASP A 257 -8.40 16.61 -26.47
CA ASP A 257 -8.59 15.91 -25.20
C ASP A 257 -7.42 16.16 -24.23
N GLY A 258 -7.75 16.73 -23.06
CA GLY A 258 -6.85 16.91 -21.92
C GLY A 258 -7.05 15.87 -20.81
N LEU A 259 -6.51 16.18 -19.63
CA LEU A 259 -6.62 15.36 -18.43
C LEU A 259 -8.08 15.13 -18.02
N ASN A 260 -8.93 16.15 -18.11
CA ASN A 260 -10.34 16.02 -17.74
C ASN A 260 -11.08 15.01 -18.61
N ALA A 261 -10.85 15.05 -19.92
CA ALA A 261 -11.41 14.09 -20.85
C ALA A 261 -10.92 12.67 -20.53
N LEU A 262 -9.59 12.49 -20.34
CA LEU A 262 -8.99 11.22 -19.96
C LEU A 262 -9.65 10.62 -18.71
N LEU A 263 -9.85 11.41 -17.65
CA LEU A 263 -10.42 10.90 -16.40
C LEU A 263 -11.92 10.60 -16.53
N SER A 264 -12.69 11.50 -17.13
CA SER A 264 -14.16 11.43 -17.17
C SER A 264 -14.69 10.48 -18.25
N SER A 265 -14.21 10.64 -19.49
CA SER A 265 -14.75 9.96 -20.67
C SER A 265 -14.08 8.61 -20.92
N TYR A 266 -12.77 8.52 -20.68
CA TYR A 266 -12.00 7.29 -20.95
C TYR A 266 -11.83 6.44 -19.69
N GLY A 267 -11.42 7.05 -18.58
CA GLY A 267 -11.16 6.37 -17.31
C GLY A 267 -12.41 5.98 -16.52
N GLY A 268 -13.60 6.40 -16.97
CA GLY A 268 -14.87 6.16 -16.29
C GLY A 268 -15.04 6.90 -14.96
N GLY A 269 -14.16 7.86 -14.67
CA GLY A 269 -14.12 8.62 -13.42
C GLY A 269 -13.12 8.10 -12.39
N LEU A 270 -13.08 8.80 -11.26
CA LEU A 270 -12.20 8.50 -10.13
C LEU A 270 -12.92 7.63 -9.10
N LEU A 271 -12.19 6.71 -8.47
CA LEU A 271 -12.70 5.90 -7.36
C LEU A 271 -12.75 6.72 -6.06
N ALA A 272 -13.43 6.19 -5.04
CA ALA A 272 -13.41 6.80 -3.71
C ALA A 272 -11.97 6.79 -3.15
N ALA A 273 -11.63 7.85 -2.40
CA ALA A 273 -10.30 8.07 -1.83
C ALA A 273 -9.16 8.29 -2.86
N SER A 274 -9.46 8.65 -4.12
CA SER A 274 -8.43 9.10 -5.07
C SER A 274 -7.85 10.47 -4.68
N ASP A 275 -6.54 10.64 -4.82
CA ASP A 275 -5.88 11.93 -4.63
C ASP A 275 -6.07 12.83 -5.86
N ILE A 276 -7.03 13.74 -5.76
CA ILE A 276 -7.36 14.70 -6.82
C ILE A 276 -6.46 15.94 -6.82
N GLN A 277 -5.70 16.14 -5.75
CA GLN A 277 -4.83 17.32 -5.59
C GLN A 277 -3.41 17.06 -6.08
N ASN A 278 -2.97 15.79 -6.00
CA ASN A 278 -1.63 15.38 -6.42
C ASN A 278 -1.68 14.30 -7.50
N ILE A 279 -2.38 14.57 -8.60
CA ILE A 279 -2.37 13.65 -9.76
C ILE A 279 -0.98 13.70 -10.38
N ARG A 280 -0.31 12.55 -10.43
CA ARG A 280 1.06 12.46 -10.93
C ARG A 280 1.04 12.24 -12.44
N ILE A 281 1.74 13.11 -13.18
CA ILE A 281 1.99 12.94 -14.60
C ILE A 281 3.48 12.73 -14.79
N GLN A 282 3.83 11.61 -15.41
CA GLN A 282 5.20 11.28 -15.79
C GLN A 282 5.33 11.43 -17.31
N ARG A 283 6.26 12.27 -17.73
CA ARG A 283 6.47 12.63 -19.13
C ARG A 283 7.92 12.37 -19.51
N TYR A 284 8.12 11.64 -20.60
CA TYR A 284 9.46 11.45 -21.14
C TYR A 284 9.92 12.73 -21.83
N ASN A 285 11.10 13.20 -21.47
CA ASN A 285 11.73 14.39 -22.05
C ASN A 285 12.86 13.96 -22.98
N GLU A 286 12.66 14.14 -24.28
CA GLU A 286 13.62 13.75 -25.32
C GLU A 286 14.93 14.56 -25.24
N GLU A 287 14.90 15.80 -24.75
CA GLU A 287 16.08 16.67 -24.67
C GLU A 287 17.02 16.25 -23.53
N THR A 288 16.46 15.87 -22.38
CA THR A 288 17.23 15.46 -21.20
C THR A 288 17.48 13.96 -21.16
N GLY A 289 16.74 13.16 -21.93
CA GLY A 289 16.76 11.69 -21.89
C GLY A 289 16.20 11.11 -20.58
N GLY A 290 15.45 11.91 -19.82
CA GLY A 290 14.91 11.56 -18.51
C GLY A 290 13.38 11.62 -18.46
N TRP A 291 12.83 11.27 -17.30
CA TRP A 291 11.40 11.42 -17.01
C TRP A 291 11.19 12.64 -16.13
N ASP A 292 10.38 13.58 -16.62
CA ASP A 292 9.88 14.70 -15.82
C ASP A 292 8.62 14.24 -15.08
N VAL A 293 8.55 14.53 -13.79
CA VAL A 293 7.38 14.23 -12.94
C VAL A 293 6.81 15.53 -12.43
N PHE A 294 5.54 15.76 -12.71
CA PHE A 294 4.81 16.93 -12.21
C PHE A 294 3.46 16.50 -11.63
N PHE A 295 2.96 17.34 -10.71
CA PHE A 295 1.71 17.10 -10.01
C PHE A 295 0.67 18.10 -10.47
N VAL A 296 -0.55 17.61 -10.70
CA VAL A 296 -1.69 18.41 -11.12
C VAL A 296 -2.78 18.33 -10.06
N ASN A 297 -3.32 19.50 -9.71
CA ASN A 297 -4.48 19.62 -8.86
C ASN A 297 -5.73 19.83 -9.72
N LEU A 298 -6.65 18.86 -9.69
CA LEU A 298 -7.90 18.92 -10.45
C LEU A 298 -8.84 20.04 -9.98
N LEU A 299 -8.65 20.55 -8.76
CA LEU A 299 -9.46 21.62 -8.18
C LEU A 299 -9.13 23.01 -8.75
N ASP A 300 -7.99 23.16 -9.42
CA ASP A 300 -7.57 24.45 -9.99
C ASP A 300 -8.40 24.82 -11.24
N GLY A 301 -9.15 23.87 -11.80
CA GLY A 301 -10.09 24.07 -12.90
C GLY A 301 -9.45 24.23 -14.30
N ALA A 302 -8.13 24.30 -14.39
CA ALA A 302 -7.41 24.28 -15.67
C ALA A 302 -7.30 22.85 -16.20
N ASP A 303 -7.73 22.61 -17.45
CA ASP A 303 -7.50 21.32 -18.09
C ASP A 303 -6.04 21.21 -18.53
N THR A 304 -5.37 20.16 -18.07
CA THR A 304 -3.95 19.95 -18.36
C THR A 304 -3.79 19.25 -19.70
N GLU A 305 -3.01 19.84 -20.59
CA GLU A 305 -2.68 19.21 -21.87
C GLU A 305 -1.73 18.01 -21.66
N LEU A 306 -2.17 16.87 -22.17
CA LEU A 306 -1.41 15.63 -22.17
C LEU A 306 -0.66 15.47 -23.50
N LYS A 307 0.53 14.86 -23.45
CA LYS A 307 1.36 14.54 -24.62
C LYS A 307 1.36 13.04 -24.88
N HIS A 308 1.79 12.67 -26.09
CA HIS A 308 2.00 11.29 -26.47
C HIS A 308 2.96 10.61 -25.47
N LEU A 309 2.57 9.43 -24.99
CA LEU A 309 3.26 8.59 -23.99
C LEU A 309 3.33 9.15 -22.56
N ASP A 310 2.54 10.17 -22.23
CA ASP A 310 2.36 10.55 -20.83
C ASP A 310 1.76 9.39 -20.03
N GLN A 311 2.23 9.26 -18.78
CA GLN A 311 1.68 8.32 -17.81
C GLN A 311 1.01 9.11 -16.69
N VAL A 312 -0.30 8.94 -16.56
CA VAL A 312 -1.13 9.60 -15.56
C VAL A 312 -1.45 8.59 -14.47
N ILE A 313 -1.01 8.86 -13.24
CA ILE A 313 -1.16 7.98 -12.09
C ILE A 313 -1.91 8.72 -10.99
N ILE A 314 -3.03 8.13 -10.56
CA ILE A 314 -3.86 8.66 -9.48
C ILE A 314 -3.64 7.81 -8.25
N ASP A 315 -2.93 8.34 -7.27
CA ASP A 315 -2.69 7.63 -6.02
C ASP A 315 -3.96 7.57 -5.16
N THR A 316 -4.03 6.59 -4.26
CA THR A 316 -5.07 6.53 -3.24
C THR A 316 -4.61 7.30 -2.01
N ILE A 317 -5.45 8.21 -1.50
CA ILE A 317 -5.27 8.85 -0.21
C ILE A 317 -5.41 7.76 0.86
N LEU A 318 -4.26 7.33 1.38
CA LEU A 318 -4.23 6.41 2.50
C LEU A 318 -4.70 7.13 3.77
N PRO A 319 -5.48 6.48 4.64
CA PRO A 319 -5.85 7.08 5.92
C PRO A 319 -4.59 7.46 6.69
N SER A 320 -4.59 8.67 7.27
CA SER A 320 -3.47 9.14 8.10
C SER A 320 -3.23 8.17 9.25
N ILE A 321 -2.01 7.65 9.29
CA ILE A 321 -1.55 6.68 10.26
C ILE A 321 -0.82 7.47 11.35
N GLN A 322 -1.30 7.39 12.58
CA GLN A 322 -0.68 8.07 13.72
C GLN A 322 0.10 7.07 14.56
N SER A 323 1.11 7.55 15.30
CA SER A 323 1.86 6.72 16.22
C SER A 323 2.00 7.37 17.60
N ILE A 324 2.01 6.50 18.60
CA ILE A 324 2.30 6.82 20.00
C ILE A 324 3.49 5.94 20.42
N THR A 325 4.39 6.52 21.22
CA THR A 325 5.54 5.80 21.76
C THR A 325 5.17 5.21 23.11
N ILE A 326 5.58 3.97 23.38
CA ILE A 326 5.34 3.33 24.68
C ILE A 326 6.70 2.90 25.24
N GLU A 327 7.01 3.36 26.45
CA GLU A 327 8.33 3.23 27.07
C GLU A 327 8.25 2.69 28.50
N GLY A 328 9.31 1.99 28.92
CA GLY A 328 9.48 1.54 30.30
C GLY A 328 9.39 0.02 30.45
N ALA A 329 8.61 -0.47 31.41
CA ALA A 329 8.44 -1.88 31.71
C ALA A 329 7.53 -2.57 30.68
N ILE A 330 8.01 -2.72 29.45
CA ILE A 330 7.28 -3.36 28.35
C ILE A 330 8.22 -4.22 27.50
N ALA A 331 7.74 -5.34 26.98
CA ALA A 331 8.53 -6.23 26.13
C ALA A 331 8.75 -5.61 24.74
N SER A 332 9.99 -5.24 24.43
CA SER A 332 10.41 -4.70 23.12
C SER A 332 10.86 -5.76 22.11
N SER A 333 11.05 -7.01 22.52
CA SER A 333 11.37 -8.12 21.61
C SER A 333 10.13 -8.72 20.94
N GLU A 334 10.31 -9.37 19.79
CA GLU A 334 9.23 -10.11 19.10
C GLU A 334 8.79 -11.35 19.87
N SER A 335 9.74 -12.00 20.55
CA SER A 335 9.44 -13.06 21.52
C SER A 335 8.84 -12.43 22.78
N ALA A 336 7.52 -12.37 22.85
CA ALA A 336 6.78 -12.05 24.07
C ALA A 336 6.83 -13.20 25.11
N ASP A 337 7.65 -14.22 24.86
CA ASP A 337 7.84 -15.35 25.77
C ASP A 337 8.53 -14.89 27.05
N THR A 338 7.71 -14.70 28.09
CA THR A 338 8.12 -14.48 29.48
C THR A 338 8.76 -15.73 30.12
N THR A 339 9.13 -16.72 29.31
CA THR A 339 9.61 -18.05 29.75
C THR A 339 11.11 -18.23 29.58
N THR A 340 11.83 -17.30 28.94
CA THR A 340 13.29 -17.32 28.95
C THR A 340 13.80 -16.96 30.35
N PRO A 341 14.68 -17.77 30.97
CA PRO A 341 15.27 -17.50 32.27
C PRO A 341 16.35 -16.42 32.14
N THR A 342 15.98 -15.22 31.69
CA THR A 342 16.83 -14.03 31.74
C THR A 342 16.69 -13.31 33.08
N ALA A 343 16.10 -13.96 34.09
CA ALA A 343 16.03 -13.48 35.47
C ALA A 343 17.41 -13.26 36.15
N GLN A 344 18.52 -13.40 35.43
CA GLN A 344 19.88 -13.11 35.87
C GLN A 344 20.46 -11.79 35.34
N MET A 345 19.81 -11.11 34.39
CA MET A 345 20.15 -9.74 33.99
C MET A 345 18.84 -8.95 33.99
N GLY A 346 18.70 -7.98 34.89
CA GLY A 346 17.44 -7.29 35.17
C GLY A 346 16.65 -6.84 33.93
N TYR A 347 15.33 -6.73 34.09
CA TYR A 347 14.44 -6.21 33.05
C TYR A 347 14.96 -4.88 32.51
N SER A 348 15.18 -4.81 31.20
CA SER A 348 15.55 -3.58 30.52
C SER A 348 14.31 -2.78 30.12
N SER A 349 14.43 -1.45 30.13
CA SER A 349 13.39 -0.56 29.59
C SER A 349 13.17 -0.86 28.12
N GLY A 350 11.96 -1.25 27.76
CA GLY A 350 11.55 -1.43 26.38
C GLY A 350 11.00 -0.13 25.78
N ARG A 351 11.12 -0.01 24.46
CA ARG A 351 10.51 1.05 23.66
C ARG A 351 9.82 0.40 22.46
N ILE A 352 8.53 0.67 22.31
CA ILE A 352 7.71 0.19 21.17
C ILE A 352 6.92 1.36 20.58
N PHE A 353 6.58 1.25 19.30
CA PHE A 353 5.74 2.21 18.60
C PHE A 353 4.39 1.58 18.30
N TYR A 354 3.30 2.19 18.76
CA TYR A 354 1.96 1.73 18.43
C TYR A 354 1.34 2.61 17.35
N GLN A 355 1.01 2.02 16.20
CA GLN A 355 0.35 2.67 15.07
C GLN A 355 -1.16 2.53 15.21
N PHE A 356 -1.90 3.63 15.10
CA PHE A 356 -3.35 3.71 15.29
C PHE A 356 -4.03 4.61 14.25
N TYR A 357 -5.34 4.43 14.09
CA TYR A 357 -6.18 5.31 13.27
C TYR A 357 -6.74 6.49 14.07
N PRO A 358 -7.11 7.58 13.38
CA PRO A 358 -8.10 8.56 13.77
C PRO A 358 -9.01 8.17 14.94
N GLN A 359 -8.99 8.83 16.10
CA GLN A 359 -10.00 8.63 17.17
C GLN A 359 -9.90 7.32 17.98
N GLU A 360 -8.82 6.54 17.84
CA GLU A 360 -8.60 5.39 18.71
C GLU A 360 -8.41 5.81 20.18
N THR A 361 -8.87 4.96 21.09
CA THR A 361 -8.91 5.22 22.53
C THR A 361 -7.75 4.58 23.28
N LEU A 362 -7.42 5.12 24.44
CA LEU A 362 -6.39 4.59 25.32
C LEU A 362 -6.68 3.14 25.75
N LYS A 363 -7.95 2.78 25.98
CA LYS A 363 -8.34 1.40 26.29
C LYS A 363 -7.99 0.43 25.15
N GLN A 364 -8.21 0.83 23.90
CA GLN A 364 -7.89 -0.02 22.73
C GLN A 364 -6.38 -0.25 22.63
N LEU A 365 -5.57 0.79 22.79
CA LEU A 365 -4.12 0.67 22.84
C LEU A 365 -3.66 -0.25 23.96
N LEU A 366 -4.11 -0.01 25.20
CA LEU A 366 -3.71 -0.81 26.35
C LEU A 366 -4.09 -2.28 26.16
N SER A 367 -5.29 -2.54 25.63
CA SER A 367 -5.74 -3.91 25.34
C SER A 367 -4.87 -4.58 24.28
N ALA A 368 -4.45 -3.84 23.25
CA ALA A 368 -3.59 -4.36 22.18
C ALA A 368 -2.17 -4.68 22.69
N ILE A 369 -1.65 -3.92 23.65
CA ILE A 369 -0.32 -4.14 24.23
C ILE A 369 -0.33 -5.01 25.50
N ALA A 370 -1.50 -5.44 25.98
CA ALA A 370 -1.64 -6.14 27.27
C ALA A 370 -0.74 -7.39 27.37
N GLY A 371 -0.62 -8.16 26.28
CA GLY A 371 0.25 -9.33 26.22
C GLY A 371 1.76 -9.04 26.24
N ARG A 372 2.17 -7.77 26.18
CA ARG A 372 3.57 -7.32 26.23
C ARG A 372 3.94 -6.64 27.55
N LEU A 373 2.98 -6.43 28.43
CA LEU A 373 3.24 -5.91 29.77
C LEU A 373 4.07 -6.93 30.55
N LEU A 374 5.09 -6.45 31.25
CA LEU A 374 5.96 -7.29 32.07
C LEU A 374 5.31 -7.53 33.44
N THR A 375 5.75 -8.58 34.14
CA THR A 375 5.32 -8.86 35.52
C THR A 375 5.76 -7.78 36.51
N VAL A 376 6.74 -6.97 36.12
CA VAL A 376 7.27 -5.83 36.87
C VAL A 376 6.73 -4.48 36.38
N SER A 377 5.72 -4.45 35.51
CA SER A 377 5.10 -3.19 35.08
C SER A 377 4.28 -2.58 36.22
N ASP A 378 4.55 -1.33 36.56
CA ASP A 378 3.66 -0.54 37.42
C ASP A 378 2.60 0.15 36.56
N LEU A 379 1.43 -0.48 36.51
CA LEU A 379 0.30 -0.02 35.69
C LEU A 379 -0.47 1.14 36.33
N ASP A 380 -0.47 1.26 37.66
CA ASP A 380 -1.16 2.35 38.36
C ASP A 380 -0.31 3.62 38.42
N GLY A 381 1.02 3.49 38.40
CA GLY A 381 1.97 4.59 38.26
C GLY A 381 2.21 5.06 36.82
N SER A 382 1.52 4.49 35.83
CA SER A 382 1.69 4.86 34.43
C SER A 382 1.21 6.28 34.13
N PHE A 383 1.76 6.92 33.11
CA PHE A 383 1.32 8.25 32.69
C PHE A 383 1.55 8.49 31.22
N LEU A 384 0.70 9.34 30.65
CA LEU A 384 0.77 9.80 29.27
C LEU A 384 1.43 11.17 29.23
N LEU A 385 2.46 11.32 28.42
CA LEU A 385 3.10 12.59 28.10
C LEU A 385 2.52 13.11 26.78
N ARG A 386 1.92 14.28 26.83
CA ARG A 386 1.37 14.99 25.67
C ARG A 386 2.03 16.36 25.59
N GLY A 387 3.05 16.47 24.74
CA GLY A 387 3.95 17.63 24.77
C GLY A 387 4.66 17.73 26.13
N GLU A 388 4.39 18.78 26.90
CA GLU A 388 4.91 18.96 28.26
C GLU A 388 3.93 18.54 29.36
N GLU A 389 2.68 18.22 28.99
CA GLU A 389 1.65 17.83 29.96
C GLU A 389 1.81 16.37 30.38
N LYS A 390 1.83 16.14 31.70
CA LYS A 390 1.87 14.81 32.30
C LYS A 390 0.49 14.42 32.82
N ILE A 391 -0.15 13.47 32.14
CA ILE A 391 -1.48 12.98 32.48
C ILE A 391 -1.34 11.62 33.19
N PRO A 392 -1.66 11.50 34.50
CA PRO A 392 -1.58 10.23 35.20
C PRO A 392 -2.65 9.26 34.69
N ILE A 393 -2.23 8.02 34.39
CA ILE A 393 -3.06 6.98 33.78
C ILE A 393 -3.10 5.76 34.73
N ARG A 394 -4.31 5.35 35.13
CA ARG A 394 -4.49 4.11 35.90
C ARG A 394 -4.69 2.93 34.96
N ALA A 395 -3.61 2.50 34.28
CA ALA A 395 -3.70 1.50 33.23
C ALA A 395 -4.32 0.17 33.71
N GLN A 396 -4.12 -0.20 34.98
CA GLN A 396 -4.74 -1.39 35.57
C GLN A 396 -6.26 -1.27 35.63
N GLN A 397 -6.79 -0.11 36.03
CA GLN A 397 -8.23 0.15 36.10
C GLN A 397 -8.85 0.26 34.70
N ILE A 398 -8.11 0.76 33.71
CA ILE A 398 -8.58 0.82 32.32
C ILE A 398 -8.65 -0.58 31.68
N LEU A 399 -7.66 -1.44 31.95
CA LEU A 399 -7.58 -2.79 31.40
C LEU A 399 -8.59 -3.76 32.03
N TYR A 400 -8.68 -3.77 33.36
CA TYR A 400 -9.41 -4.80 34.11
C TYR A 400 -10.61 -4.25 34.89
N GLY A 401 -10.75 -2.94 34.98
CA GLY A 401 -11.81 -2.26 35.71
C GLY A 401 -12.73 -1.44 34.80
N ASN A 402 -13.37 -0.44 35.42
CA ASN A 402 -14.25 0.50 34.75
C ASN A 402 -13.76 1.92 35.05
N ASP A 403 -12.82 2.39 34.24
CA ASP A 403 -12.25 3.74 34.34
C ASP A 403 -12.58 4.52 33.07
N ASP A 404 -13.19 5.69 33.25
CA ASP A 404 -13.56 6.61 32.17
C ASP A 404 -12.33 7.17 31.43
N GLN A 405 -11.14 7.15 32.06
CA GLN A 405 -9.86 7.47 31.39
C GLN A 405 -9.61 6.57 30.17
N GLY A 406 -10.22 5.39 30.12
CA GLY A 406 -10.15 4.50 28.96
C GLY A 406 -10.72 5.10 27.67
N LEU A 407 -11.63 6.09 27.76
CA LEU A 407 -12.23 6.80 26.62
C LEU A 407 -11.36 7.95 26.08
N LEU A 408 -10.24 8.24 26.75
CA LEU A 408 -9.29 9.26 26.29
C LEU A 408 -8.81 8.92 24.86
N ARG A 409 -8.89 9.89 23.96
CA ARG A 409 -8.44 9.75 22.58
C ARG A 409 -6.93 9.94 22.48
N LEU A 410 -6.29 9.04 21.75
CA LEU A 410 -4.86 9.08 21.46
C LEU A 410 -4.56 10.22 20.50
N GLN A 411 -3.39 10.83 20.67
CA GLN A 411 -2.87 11.86 19.76
C GLN A 411 -1.49 11.46 19.24
N ALA A 412 -1.20 11.82 17.99
CA ALA A 412 0.10 11.56 17.39
C ALA A 412 1.21 12.22 18.23
N GLY A 413 2.27 11.45 18.51
CA GLY A 413 3.41 11.91 19.29
C GLY A 413 3.23 11.83 20.81
N ASP A 414 2.08 11.37 21.31
CA ASP A 414 1.94 11.01 22.71
C ASP A 414 3.06 10.00 23.11
N THR A 415 3.43 9.98 24.39
CA THR A 415 4.32 8.96 24.95
C THR A 415 3.70 8.36 26.21
N LEU A 416 3.35 7.08 26.18
CA LEU A 416 2.88 6.34 27.35
C LEU A 416 4.08 5.75 28.08
N LEU A 417 4.36 6.24 29.28
CA LEU A 417 5.41 5.69 30.14
C LEU A 417 4.79 4.71 31.14
N ILE A 418 5.30 3.48 31.16
CA ILE A 418 4.93 2.43 32.12
C ILE A 418 6.16 2.18 33.01
N PRO A 419 6.20 2.69 34.25
CA PRO A 419 7.35 2.51 35.12
C PRO A 419 7.56 1.05 35.55
N PHE A 420 8.76 0.76 36.05
CA PHE A 420 9.05 -0.51 36.72
C PHE A 420 8.57 -0.45 38.16
N ASN A 421 7.82 -1.46 38.59
CA ASN A 421 7.51 -1.73 39.99
C ASN A 421 8.79 -2.23 40.68
N GLN A 422 9.47 -1.37 41.43
CA GLN A 422 10.76 -1.72 42.03
C GLN A 422 10.51 -2.50 43.33
N ARG A 423 10.33 -3.82 43.20
CA ARG A 423 10.17 -4.72 44.35
C ARG A 423 11.50 -4.97 45.06
N PHE A 424 12.15 -3.92 45.57
CA PHE A 424 13.38 -4.01 46.34
C PHE A 424 13.30 -3.18 47.63
N VAL A 425 14.05 -3.59 48.65
CA VAL A 425 14.28 -2.85 49.89
C VAL A 425 15.76 -2.53 49.99
N THR A 426 16.10 -1.26 50.22
CA THR A 426 17.48 -0.83 50.39
C THR A 426 17.84 -0.90 51.87
N VAL A 427 18.91 -1.61 52.24
CA VAL A 427 19.43 -1.62 53.60
C VAL A 427 20.79 -0.92 53.60
N SER A 428 20.95 0.08 54.47
CA SER A 428 22.13 0.92 54.54
C SER A 428 22.51 1.26 55.98
N GLY A 429 23.77 1.65 56.19
CA GLY A 429 24.28 2.09 57.49
C GLY A 429 25.11 1.02 58.19
N ALA A 430 24.89 0.83 59.49
CA ALA A 430 25.64 -0.12 60.32
C ALA A 430 25.13 -1.57 60.21
N VAL A 431 25.22 -2.12 59.00
CA VAL A 431 24.97 -3.53 58.69
C VAL A 431 26.17 -4.14 58.00
N VAL A 432 26.35 -5.45 58.14
CA VAL A 432 27.52 -6.16 57.59
C VAL A 432 27.63 -5.99 56.06
N ARG A 433 26.50 -6.02 55.35
CA ARG A 433 26.43 -5.81 53.89
C ARG A 433 25.31 -4.84 53.54
N SER A 434 25.65 -3.56 53.39
CA SER A 434 24.74 -2.58 52.80
C SER A 434 24.47 -2.92 51.34
N GLY A 435 23.22 -2.78 50.89
CA GLY A 435 22.83 -3.14 49.53
C GLY A 435 21.33 -3.13 49.30
N VAL A 436 20.94 -3.54 48.10
CA VAL A 436 19.55 -3.64 47.65
C VAL A 436 19.13 -5.11 47.70
N PHE A 437 18.01 -5.41 48.35
CA PHE A 437 17.49 -6.76 48.54
C PHE A 437 16.12 -6.88 47.89
N ALA A 438 15.79 -8.05 47.33
CA ALA A 438 14.47 -8.30 46.76
C ALA A 438 13.39 -8.19 47.86
N TYR A 439 12.31 -7.47 47.56
CA TYR A 439 11.16 -7.35 48.46
C TYR A 439 10.44 -8.69 48.56
N VAL A 440 10.11 -9.08 49.78
CA VAL A 440 9.31 -10.26 50.12
C VAL A 440 8.10 -9.79 50.92
N PRO A 441 6.86 -10.13 50.47
CA PRO A 441 5.65 -9.77 51.20
C PRO A 441 5.64 -10.25 52.65
N GLU A 442 5.00 -9.49 53.53
CA GLU A 442 4.83 -9.77 54.96
C GLU A 442 6.14 -9.85 55.77
N LYS A 443 7.27 -9.42 55.19
CA LYS A 443 8.55 -9.38 55.90
C LYS A 443 8.82 -8.01 56.50
N GLY A 444 9.13 -8.02 57.80
CA GLY A 444 9.54 -6.83 58.54
C GLY A 444 11.05 -6.57 58.48
N ILE A 445 11.48 -5.51 59.15
CA ILE A 445 12.87 -5.02 59.17
C ILE A 445 13.89 -6.10 59.51
N ASN A 446 13.62 -6.93 60.52
CA ASN A 446 14.55 -7.94 61.00
C ASN A 446 14.94 -8.95 59.91
N TYR A 447 14.02 -9.27 59.00
CA TYR A 447 14.30 -10.15 57.86
C TYR A 447 15.37 -9.53 56.95
N TYR A 448 15.21 -8.27 56.57
CA TYR A 448 16.15 -7.56 55.71
C TYR A 448 17.49 -7.28 56.41
N ILE A 449 17.49 -6.99 57.71
CA ILE A 449 18.74 -6.88 58.50
C ILE A 449 19.47 -8.23 58.53
N SER A 450 18.76 -9.35 58.70
CA SER A 450 19.39 -10.68 58.68
C SER A 450 19.98 -11.03 57.31
N LEU A 451 19.27 -10.70 56.21
CA LEU A 451 19.77 -10.82 54.83
C LEU A 451 21.03 -9.99 54.58
N SER A 452 21.12 -8.82 55.22
CA SER A 452 22.31 -7.97 55.19
C SER A 452 23.49 -8.48 56.03
N GLY A 453 23.38 -9.68 56.61
CA GLY A 453 24.41 -10.29 57.45
C GLY A 453 24.36 -9.86 58.92
N GLY A 454 23.29 -9.17 59.33
CA GLY A 454 23.13 -8.63 60.68
C GLY A 454 23.69 -7.21 60.84
N LEU A 455 23.67 -6.73 62.08
CA LEU A 455 24.27 -5.45 62.46
C LEU A 455 25.80 -5.57 62.44
N SER A 456 26.49 -4.53 61.97
CA SER A 456 27.94 -4.46 62.01
C SER A 456 28.45 -3.97 63.38
N ASP A 457 29.74 -4.20 63.66
CA ASP A 457 30.38 -3.82 64.94
C ASP A 457 30.37 -2.30 65.20
N ASP A 458 30.14 -1.48 64.17
CA ASP A 458 29.99 -0.03 64.27
C ASP A 458 28.53 0.45 64.44
N ALA A 459 27.58 -0.45 64.75
CA ALA A 459 26.20 -0.08 65.04
C ALA A 459 26.05 0.66 66.38
N ALA A 460 25.16 1.67 66.41
CA ALA A 460 24.84 2.42 67.63
C ALA A 460 24.21 1.52 68.70
N TYR A 461 24.52 1.78 69.98
CA TYR A 461 23.86 1.16 71.13
C TYR A 461 23.27 2.24 72.06
N PRO A 462 21.95 2.25 72.33
CA PRO A 462 20.93 1.32 71.81
C PRO A 462 20.72 1.46 70.29
N THR A 463 20.39 0.35 69.63
CA THR A 463 20.24 0.29 68.16
C THR A 463 19.10 1.17 67.69
N SER A 464 19.40 2.08 66.76
CA SER A 464 18.42 2.96 66.13
C SER A 464 18.27 2.60 64.65
N ILE A 465 17.08 2.12 64.27
CA ILE A 465 16.74 1.76 62.89
C ILE A 465 15.60 2.67 62.43
N LYS A 466 15.79 3.30 61.27
CA LYS A 466 14.79 4.15 60.63
C LYS A 466 14.40 3.53 59.30
N VAL A 467 13.10 3.42 59.04
CA VAL A 467 12.57 3.02 57.74
C VAL A 467 11.98 4.24 57.07
N TYR A 468 12.39 4.47 55.82
CA TYR A 468 11.81 5.48 54.94
C TYR A 468 11.05 4.77 53.84
N GLY A 469 9.81 5.18 53.58
CA GLY A 469 9.00 4.66 52.49
C GLY A 469 9.44 5.14 51.11
N PRO A 470 8.72 4.71 50.05
CA PRO A 470 8.94 5.18 48.68
C PRO A 470 8.85 6.71 48.54
N ASP A 471 8.02 7.35 49.35
CA ASP A 471 7.82 8.80 49.38
C ASP A 471 8.86 9.55 50.23
N GLY A 472 9.85 8.84 50.78
CA GLY A 472 10.89 9.38 51.65
C GLY A 472 10.41 9.71 53.07
N LYS A 473 9.14 9.43 53.42
CA LYS A 473 8.63 9.65 54.78
C LYS A 473 9.00 8.51 55.70
N LYS A 474 9.19 8.82 56.98
CA LYS A 474 9.48 7.81 57.99
C LYS A 474 8.25 6.94 58.24
N ILE A 475 8.42 5.63 58.10
CA ILE A 475 7.40 4.62 58.40
C ILE A 475 7.68 4.01 59.78
N ASP A 476 6.65 3.53 60.46
CA ASP A 476 6.81 2.82 61.73
C ASP A 476 7.65 1.55 61.56
N SER A 477 8.54 1.31 62.52
CA SER A 477 9.52 0.25 62.45
C SER A 477 8.97 -1.12 62.88
N GLY A 478 7.73 -1.18 63.39
CA GLY A 478 7.12 -2.41 63.92
C GLY A 478 6.36 -3.26 62.90
N GLY A 479 6.13 -2.76 61.68
CA GLY A 479 5.29 -3.40 60.66
C GLY A 479 6.04 -4.09 59.52
N GLU A 480 5.28 -4.53 58.53
CA GLU A 480 5.81 -4.93 57.22
C GLU A 480 6.56 -3.76 56.57
N VAL A 481 7.69 -4.06 55.94
CA VAL A 481 8.45 -3.05 55.19
C VAL A 481 7.92 -3.02 53.76
N PRO A 482 7.26 -1.93 53.30
CA PRO A 482 6.75 -1.87 51.94
C PRO A 482 7.89 -1.90 50.91
N PRO A 483 7.61 -2.28 49.65
CA PRO A 483 8.61 -2.21 48.57
C PRO A 483 9.14 -0.79 48.42
N GLU A 484 10.34 -0.64 47.87
CA GLU A 484 11.08 0.63 47.67
C GLU A 484 11.50 1.33 48.97
N SER A 485 11.26 0.71 50.13
CA SER A 485 11.69 1.30 51.40
C SER A 485 13.20 1.28 51.58
N THR A 486 13.70 2.28 52.29
CA THR A 486 15.09 2.35 52.74
C THR A 486 15.18 2.16 54.25
N ILE A 487 15.83 1.08 54.67
CA ILE A 487 16.18 0.78 56.06
C ILE A 487 17.56 1.38 56.33
N VAL A 488 17.63 2.30 57.28
CA VAL A 488 18.88 2.95 57.71
C VAL A 488 19.18 2.57 59.16
N VAL A 489 20.30 1.90 59.35
CA VAL A 489 20.81 1.52 60.69
C VAL A 489 21.86 2.54 61.14
N ALA A 490 21.63 3.17 62.29
CA ALA A 490 22.53 4.21 62.81
C ALA A 490 23.91 3.66 63.22
N LYS A 491 24.97 4.40 62.88
CA LYS A 491 26.34 4.12 63.29
C LYS A 491 26.67 4.74 64.65
N ASN A 492 27.57 4.10 65.40
CA ASN A 492 28.10 4.61 66.65
C ASN A 492 29.27 5.58 66.39
N THR A 493 28.95 6.86 66.23
CA THR A 493 29.96 7.91 65.98
C THR A 493 30.73 8.32 67.24
N PHE A 494 30.27 7.92 68.44
CA PHE A 494 30.78 8.48 69.70
C PHE A 494 32.10 7.85 70.18
N VAL A 495 32.36 6.58 69.89
CA VAL A 495 33.53 5.86 70.43
C VAL A 495 34.74 5.91 69.49
N LYS A 496 34.52 6.05 68.17
CA LYS A 496 35.59 5.92 67.17
C LYS A 496 36.34 7.22 66.87
N ASP A 497 35.70 8.38 67.05
CA ASP A 497 36.35 9.69 66.86
C ASP A 497 37.00 10.21 68.15
N LEU A 498 36.47 9.91 69.33
CA LEU A 498 37.01 10.44 70.59
C LEU A 498 38.36 9.81 70.98
N ALA A 499 38.53 8.50 70.77
CA ALA A 499 39.75 7.78 71.14
C ALA A 499 41.03 8.30 70.43
N PRO A 500 41.05 8.51 69.10
CA PRO A 500 42.20 9.12 68.44
C PRO A 500 42.37 10.60 68.81
N THR A 501 41.30 11.37 69.03
CA THR A 501 41.43 12.78 69.44
C THR A 501 42.05 12.92 70.83
N VAL A 502 41.66 12.10 71.81
CA VAL A 502 42.26 12.09 73.16
C VAL A 502 43.73 11.63 73.10
N ALA A 503 44.05 10.62 72.27
CA ALA A 503 45.43 10.18 72.07
C ALA A 503 46.32 11.28 71.43
N VAL A 504 45.79 12.04 70.48
CA VAL A 504 46.50 13.18 69.85
C VAL A 504 46.70 14.32 70.84
N ILE A 505 45.68 14.66 71.65
CA ILE A 505 45.81 15.69 72.71
C ILE A 505 46.88 15.30 73.74
N GLY A 506 46.96 14.02 74.11
CA GLY A 506 48.00 13.48 74.98
C GLY A 506 49.41 13.61 74.38
N LEU A 507 49.58 13.23 73.11
CA LEU A 507 50.86 13.35 72.39
C LEU A 507 51.32 14.81 72.29
N VAL A 508 50.44 15.73 71.90
CA VAL A 508 50.77 17.16 71.80
C VAL A 508 51.18 17.73 73.15
N SER A 509 50.50 17.34 74.24
CA SER A 509 50.85 17.77 75.60
C SER A 509 52.23 17.27 76.03
N SER A 510 52.61 16.02 75.70
CA SER A 510 53.95 15.50 75.99
C SER A 510 55.06 16.25 75.24
N ILE A 511 54.83 16.61 73.97
CA ILE A 511 55.80 17.35 73.15
C ILE A 511 56.00 18.76 73.73
N LEU A 512 54.92 19.44 74.11
CA LEU A 512 55.00 20.76 74.73
C LEU A 512 55.74 20.72 76.07
N ALA A 513 55.55 19.68 76.88
CA ALA A 513 56.29 19.51 78.14
C ALA A 513 57.79 19.30 77.91
N ILE A 514 58.18 18.54 76.89
CA ILE A 514 59.59 18.36 76.51
C ILE A 514 60.20 19.68 76.04
N ILE A 515 59.48 20.43 75.18
CA ILE A 515 59.94 21.75 74.71
C ILE A 515 60.12 22.71 75.89
N ALA A 516 59.16 22.77 76.81
CA ALA A 516 59.25 23.60 78.01
C ALA A 516 60.43 23.20 78.91
N GLY A 517 60.67 21.90 79.08
CA GLY A 517 61.81 21.37 79.82
C GLY A 517 63.15 21.75 79.19
N VAL A 518 63.28 21.61 77.87
CA VAL A 518 64.48 22.03 77.13
C VAL A 518 64.67 23.54 77.21
N LEU A 519 63.59 24.34 77.08
CA LEU A 519 63.66 25.80 77.21
C LEU A 519 64.14 26.21 78.61
N SER A 520 63.65 25.54 79.66
CA SER A 520 64.09 25.76 81.04
C SER A 520 65.58 25.45 81.22
N LEU A 521 66.05 24.32 80.67
CA LEU A 521 67.46 23.93 80.66
C LEU A 521 68.35 24.92 79.92
N VAL A 522 67.90 25.42 78.76
CA VAL A 522 68.61 26.45 77.98
C VAL A 522 68.65 27.80 78.73
N LEU A 523 67.58 28.15 79.44
CA LEU A 523 67.53 29.36 80.26
C LEU A 523 68.43 29.27 81.51
N GLU A 524 68.56 28.10 82.13
CA GLU A 524 69.51 27.84 83.21
C GLU A 524 70.96 27.84 82.73
N ALA A 525 71.24 27.23 81.58
CA ALA A 525 72.58 27.22 80.98
C ALA A 525 73.07 28.61 80.53
N ARG A 526 72.17 29.59 80.35
CA ARG A 526 72.52 31.00 80.08
C ARG A 526 72.82 31.83 81.33
N LYS A 527 72.51 31.30 82.52
CA LYS A 527 72.74 31.98 83.82
C LYS A 527 74.00 31.48 84.55
N LEU A 528 74.62 30.41 84.05
CA LEU A 528 75.96 29.93 84.38
C LEU A 528 76.95 30.52 83.37
#